data_AF-A0A0B7MXL3-F1
#
_entry.id   AF-A0A0B7MXL3-F1
#
_cell.length_a   1.000
_cell.length_b   1.000
_cell.length_c   1.000
_cell.angle_alpha   90.00
_cell.angle_beta   90.00
_cell.angle_gamma   90.00
#
_symmetry.space_group_name_H-M   'P 1'
#
loop_
_entity.id
_entity.type
_entity.pdbx_description
1 polymer ?
#
loop_
_entity_poly.entity_id
_entity_poly.type
_entity_poly.pdbx_seq_one_letter_code
_entity_poly.pdbx_strand_id
1 'polypeptide(L)'
;MKFFLVVVLLVALLSLTSALSVHEKRRHEHRYRGNGRHNRSSLSLKKASQSFKKSRSTTTATTTTASKKSYKSSTKKSAKKSTKKSTTKSTKSTKSAGPTRTASATTSKKSATTTLSTKKAAQTSSSSGGKYSGEGTYYDVGLGSCGQTNSNSELVAALNAPQMQNGANPNKNPQCGKKIKVTNPANGKSVTVKIVDTCPPCSSGDVDLSPSAFSAIADMSLGRIPIKWDWA
;
A
#
# COMPACT_ATOMS: atom_id res chain seq x y z
N MET A 1 54.22 -18.38 6.36
CA MET A 1 53.58 -18.83 7.63
C MET A 1 52.69 -17.76 8.26
N LYS A 2 53.12 -16.49 8.39
CA LYS A 2 52.31 -15.40 8.99
C LYS A 2 50.99 -15.09 8.25
N PHE A 3 50.96 -15.17 6.92
CA PHE A 3 49.76 -14.91 6.13
C PHE A 3 48.67 -15.99 6.30
N PHE A 4 49.09 -17.25 6.44
CA PHE A 4 48.17 -18.37 6.65
C PHE A 4 47.48 -18.29 8.02
N LEU A 5 48.21 -17.86 9.05
CA LEU A 5 47.67 -17.67 10.39
C LEU A 5 46.60 -16.56 10.41
N VAL A 6 46.81 -15.46 9.68
CA VAL A 6 45.84 -14.35 9.59
C VAL A 6 44.55 -14.78 8.89
N VAL A 7 44.65 -15.56 7.81
CA VAL A 7 43.47 -16.07 7.08
C VAL A 7 42.67 -17.05 7.94
N VAL A 8 43.33 -17.96 8.66
CA VAL A 8 42.66 -18.91 9.56
C VAL A 8 41.96 -18.18 10.71
N LEU A 9 42.59 -17.14 11.27
CA LEU A 9 42.00 -16.35 12.36
C LEU A 9 40.79 -15.52 11.88
N LEU A 10 40.83 -14.96 10.67
CA LEU A 10 39.71 -14.24 10.08
C LEU A 10 38.51 -15.16 9.78
N VAL A 11 38.76 -16.36 9.25
CA VAL A 11 37.69 -17.34 8.97
C VAL A 11 37.06 -17.84 10.28
N ALA A 12 37.86 -18.07 11.33
CA ALA A 12 37.36 -18.42 12.64
C ALA A 12 36.48 -17.30 13.23
N LEU A 13 36.93 -16.04 13.15
CA LEU A 13 36.15 -14.90 13.64
C LEU A 13 34.83 -14.69 12.88
N LEU A 14 34.81 -14.88 11.55
CA LEU A 14 33.55 -14.85 10.76
C LEU A 14 32.59 -15.99 11.14
N SER A 15 33.13 -17.15 11.53
CA SER A 15 32.31 -18.30 11.93
C SER A 15 31.71 -18.10 13.32
N LEU A 16 32.44 -17.49 14.25
CA LEU A 16 31.93 -17.17 15.59
C LEU A 16 30.83 -16.09 15.57
N THR A 17 30.92 -15.07 14.71
CA THR A 17 29.86 -14.04 14.62
C THR A 17 28.53 -14.59 14.10
N SER A 18 28.60 -15.59 13.21
CA SER A 18 27.41 -16.28 12.69
C SER A 18 26.70 -17.10 13.78
N ALA A 19 27.45 -17.70 14.70
CA ALA A 19 26.88 -18.51 15.78
C ALA A 19 26.13 -17.68 16.85
N LEU A 20 26.61 -16.47 17.17
CA LEU A 20 25.89 -15.58 18.08
C LEU A 20 24.55 -15.08 17.50
N SER A 21 24.48 -14.81 16.20
CA SER A 21 23.25 -14.33 15.55
C SER A 21 22.12 -15.38 15.55
N VAL A 22 22.47 -16.67 15.47
CA VAL A 22 21.49 -17.78 15.54
C VAL A 22 20.96 -17.99 16.96
N HIS A 23 21.77 -17.73 17.99
CA HIS A 23 21.35 -17.90 19.38
C HIS A 23 20.38 -16.79 19.85
N GLU A 24 20.55 -15.55 19.38
CA GLU A 24 19.63 -14.44 19.68
C GLU A 24 18.21 -14.71 19.14
N LYS A 25 18.13 -15.26 17.92
CA LYS A 25 16.85 -15.52 17.23
C LYS A 25 16.01 -16.60 17.92
N ARG A 26 16.65 -17.60 18.54
CA ARG A 26 15.93 -18.66 19.30
C ARG A 26 15.39 -18.19 20.65
N ARG A 27 15.98 -17.17 21.28
CA ARG A 27 15.45 -16.63 22.56
C ARG A 27 14.14 -15.84 22.36
N HIS A 28 13.90 -15.29 21.17
CA HIS A 28 12.69 -14.51 20.89
C HIS A 28 11.46 -15.36 20.54
N GLU A 29 11.62 -16.52 19.88
CA GLU A 29 10.46 -17.41 19.59
C GLU A 29 9.88 -18.10 20.83
N HIS A 30 10.71 -18.42 21.83
CA HIS A 30 10.22 -19.05 23.07
C HIS A 30 9.36 -18.09 23.93
N ARG A 31 9.52 -16.78 23.79
CA ARG A 31 8.70 -15.79 24.51
C ARG A 31 7.31 -15.60 23.91
N TYR A 32 7.09 -15.97 22.64
CA TYR A 32 5.81 -15.74 21.95
C TYR A 32 4.81 -16.91 22.07
N ARG A 33 5.24 -18.11 22.50
CA ARG A 33 4.35 -19.29 22.65
C ARG A 33 3.82 -19.53 24.08
N GLY A 34 4.06 -18.60 25.01
CA GLY A 34 3.77 -18.80 26.44
C GLY A 34 2.42 -18.29 26.98
N ASN A 35 1.69 -17.43 26.26
CA ASN A 35 0.60 -16.66 26.89
C ASN A 35 -0.83 -17.01 26.44
N GLY A 36 -1.04 -18.22 25.93
CA GLY A 36 -2.31 -18.63 25.33
C GLY A 36 -2.86 -19.95 25.88
N ARG A 37 -3.12 -20.04 27.19
CA ARG A 37 -3.99 -21.05 27.81
C ARG A 37 -4.31 -20.63 29.24
N HIS A 38 -5.47 -21.09 29.73
CA HIS A 38 -6.04 -20.88 31.08
C HIS A 38 -6.97 -19.66 31.25
N ASN A 39 -8.20 -19.77 30.73
CA ASN A 39 -9.36 -19.48 31.58
C ASN A 39 -10.59 -20.28 31.11
N ARG A 40 -10.69 -21.54 31.56
CA ARG A 40 -11.90 -22.35 31.49
C ARG A 40 -12.07 -23.06 32.82
N SER A 41 -12.77 -22.40 33.74
CA SER A 41 -13.40 -22.90 34.97
C SER A 41 -14.16 -21.69 35.50
N SER A 42 -15.42 -21.72 35.89
CA SER A 42 -16.23 -22.79 36.46
C SER A 42 -17.69 -22.33 36.40
N LEU A 43 -18.58 -23.25 36.02
CA LEU A 43 -20.01 -23.14 36.28
C LEU A 43 -20.24 -22.91 37.78
N SER A 44 -20.92 -21.82 38.13
CA SER A 44 -21.62 -21.72 39.42
C SER A 44 -23.06 -21.32 39.12
N LEU A 45 -23.91 -22.34 39.13
CA LEU A 45 -25.35 -22.19 39.20
C LEU A 45 -25.70 -21.55 40.53
N LYS A 46 -26.12 -20.29 40.53
CA LYS A 46 -26.94 -19.73 41.60
C LYS A 46 -28.27 -19.26 41.01
N LYS A 47 -29.28 -20.07 41.29
CA LYS A 47 -30.71 -19.78 41.21
C LYS A 47 -31.00 -18.44 41.90
N ALA A 48 -31.63 -17.53 41.20
CA ALA A 48 -32.41 -16.46 41.81
C ALA A 48 -33.65 -16.24 40.94
N SER A 49 -34.75 -16.84 41.39
CA SER A 49 -36.11 -16.56 40.93
C SER A 49 -36.44 -15.11 41.24
N GLN A 50 -36.87 -14.32 40.26
CA GLN A 50 -37.60 -13.07 40.51
C GLN A 50 -38.55 -12.78 39.34
N SER A 51 -39.79 -13.20 39.54
CA SER A 51 -41.05 -12.51 39.24
C SER A 51 -41.01 -11.41 38.17
N PHE A 52 -41.44 -11.73 36.95
CA PHE A 52 -42.00 -10.73 36.03
C PHE A 52 -43.51 -10.86 36.00
N LYS A 53 -44.16 -9.82 36.51
CA LYS A 53 -45.61 -9.67 36.56
C LYS A 53 -46.18 -9.62 35.15
N LYS A 54 -47.16 -10.50 34.97
CA LYS A 54 -48.14 -10.61 33.89
C LYS A 54 -48.89 -9.29 33.70
N SER A 55 -48.70 -8.61 32.57
CA SER A 55 -49.63 -7.57 32.10
C SER A 55 -50.41 -8.08 30.89
N ARG A 56 -51.70 -8.16 31.17
CA ARG A 56 -52.86 -8.63 30.42
C ARG A 56 -52.97 -8.06 29.00
N SER A 57 -53.11 -8.97 28.03
CA SER A 57 -53.70 -8.71 26.72
C SER A 57 -55.18 -8.34 26.87
N THR A 58 -55.57 -7.24 26.24
CA THR A 58 -56.96 -6.96 25.86
C THR A 58 -57.06 -6.97 24.34
N THR A 59 -57.93 -7.86 23.88
CA THR A 59 -58.41 -8.08 22.53
C THR A 59 -59.08 -6.82 21.97
N THR A 60 -58.67 -6.39 20.78
CA THR A 60 -59.60 -5.77 19.82
C THR A 60 -59.19 -6.19 18.41
N ALA A 61 -60.06 -6.96 17.78
CA ALA A 61 -60.00 -7.29 16.37
C ALA A 61 -60.52 -6.11 15.54
N THR A 62 -59.76 -5.69 14.53
CA THR A 62 -60.32 -4.95 13.39
C THR A 62 -59.59 -5.37 12.12
N THR A 63 -60.34 -6.07 11.28
CA THR A 63 -60.12 -6.39 9.87
C THR A 63 -59.79 -5.14 9.04
N THR A 64 -58.73 -5.16 8.24
CA THR A 64 -58.78 -4.80 6.80
C THR A 64 -57.47 -5.09 6.02
N THR A 65 -57.63 -5.85 4.93
CA THR A 65 -56.93 -5.79 3.63
C THR A 65 -55.40 -6.00 3.52
N ALA A 66 -55.08 -7.17 2.96
CA ALA A 66 -53.82 -7.53 2.33
C ALA A 66 -53.55 -6.69 1.05
N SER A 67 -52.29 -6.32 0.83
CA SER A 67 -51.78 -6.01 -0.50
C SER A 67 -50.40 -6.65 -0.71
N LYS A 68 -50.39 -7.67 -1.57
CA LYS A 68 -49.22 -8.40 -2.05
C LYS A 68 -48.64 -7.68 -3.28
N LYS A 69 -47.36 -7.33 -3.26
CA LYS A 69 -46.49 -7.18 -4.46
C LYS A 69 -45.11 -7.66 -4.03
N SER A 70 -44.68 -8.90 -4.27
CA SER A 70 -44.36 -9.54 -5.57
C SER A 70 -43.47 -8.66 -6.44
N TYR A 71 -42.18 -8.62 -6.10
CA TYR A 71 -41.13 -8.25 -7.05
C TYR A 71 -40.45 -9.53 -7.54
N LYS A 72 -40.52 -9.66 -8.85
CA LYS A 72 -40.31 -10.83 -9.67
C LYS A 72 -38.81 -11.04 -9.91
N SER A 73 -38.33 -12.23 -9.62
CA SER A 73 -37.09 -12.80 -10.14
C SER A 73 -37.16 -12.87 -11.67
N SER A 74 -36.18 -12.29 -12.36
CA SER A 74 -35.97 -12.45 -13.80
C SER A 74 -34.58 -13.01 -14.07
N THR A 75 -34.51 -14.34 -14.03
CA THR A 75 -33.52 -15.12 -14.76
C THR A 75 -33.78 -14.99 -16.27
N LYS A 76 -32.81 -14.50 -17.04
CA LYS A 76 -32.70 -14.81 -18.48
C LYS A 76 -31.28 -15.24 -18.81
N LYS A 77 -31.16 -16.55 -19.01
CA LYS A 77 -30.06 -17.23 -19.70
C LYS A 77 -30.47 -17.35 -21.17
N SER A 78 -29.63 -16.87 -22.09
CA SER A 78 -29.61 -17.37 -23.47
C SER A 78 -28.23 -17.17 -24.08
N ALA A 79 -27.83 -18.19 -24.81
CA ALA A 79 -26.48 -18.49 -25.20
C ALA A 79 -26.15 -18.02 -26.63
N LYS A 80 -24.85 -18.17 -26.95
CA LYS A 80 -24.28 -18.61 -28.24
C LYS A 80 -23.76 -17.53 -29.22
N LYS A 81 -22.41 -17.46 -29.24
CA LYS A 81 -21.50 -17.69 -30.39
C LYS A 81 -21.48 -16.71 -31.56
N SER A 82 -20.33 -16.07 -31.76
CA SER A 82 -19.47 -16.17 -32.97
C SER A 82 -18.39 -15.07 -32.91
N THR A 83 -17.12 -15.41 -32.67
CA THR A 83 -16.03 -15.44 -33.68
C THR A 83 -15.99 -14.25 -34.64
N LYS A 84 -15.04 -13.32 -34.46
CA LYS A 84 -14.25 -12.78 -35.58
C LYS A 84 -12.82 -12.41 -35.17
N LYS A 85 -11.92 -13.21 -35.72
CA LYS A 85 -10.47 -13.05 -35.86
C LYS A 85 -10.22 -12.06 -37.02
N SER A 86 -9.34 -11.08 -36.82
CA SER A 86 -8.66 -10.34 -37.90
C SER A 86 -7.32 -9.79 -37.36
N THR A 87 -6.22 -10.54 -37.43
CA THR A 87 -5.16 -10.44 -38.46
C THR A 87 -4.73 -9.02 -38.86
N THR A 88 -3.57 -8.63 -38.30
CA THR A 88 -2.38 -8.03 -38.95
C THR A 88 -2.56 -7.08 -40.14
N LYS A 89 -2.00 -5.86 -40.00
CA LYS A 89 -1.09 -5.34 -41.03
C LYS A 89 -0.08 -4.33 -40.46
N SER A 90 1.17 -4.77 -40.40
CA SER A 90 2.35 -3.92 -40.40
C SER A 90 2.43 -3.17 -41.73
N THR A 91 2.75 -1.87 -41.69
CA THR A 91 3.29 -1.12 -42.82
C THR A 91 4.59 -0.47 -42.40
N LYS A 92 5.68 -1.05 -42.90
CA LYS A 92 7.05 -0.58 -42.89
C LYS A 92 7.35 -0.07 -44.30
N SER A 93 7.73 1.20 -44.42
CA SER A 93 8.31 1.82 -45.62
C SER A 93 8.58 3.30 -45.32
N THR A 94 9.64 4.00 -45.74
CA THR A 94 10.98 3.70 -46.29
C THR A 94 11.72 5.05 -46.39
N LYS A 95 13.03 5.04 -46.14
CA LYS A 95 14.15 5.87 -46.67
C LYS A 95 13.95 7.29 -47.28
N SER A 96 14.95 8.12 -46.93
CA SER A 96 15.85 8.96 -47.78
C SER A 96 15.72 10.46 -47.52
N ALA A 97 16.67 11.12 -46.86
CA ALA A 97 17.98 11.64 -47.33
C ALA A 97 17.91 13.17 -47.58
N GLY A 98 18.85 13.91 -46.96
CA GLY A 98 18.95 15.39 -47.03
C GLY A 98 19.57 15.93 -48.33
N PRO A 99 19.75 17.26 -48.42
CA PRO A 99 21.09 17.87 -48.27
C PRO A 99 21.07 19.21 -47.48
N THR A 100 22.02 19.50 -46.58
CA THR A 100 23.34 20.17 -46.75
C THR A 100 23.32 21.71 -46.70
N ARG A 101 23.88 22.23 -45.58
CA ARG A 101 24.69 23.45 -45.33
C ARG A 101 24.28 24.79 -45.96
N THR A 102 24.25 25.83 -45.13
CA THR A 102 25.06 27.06 -45.33
C THR A 102 25.33 27.72 -43.97
N ALA A 103 26.60 28.00 -43.72
CA ALA A 103 27.09 28.79 -42.60
C ALA A 103 27.01 30.28 -42.93
N SER A 104 26.81 31.14 -41.92
CA SER A 104 27.46 32.45 -41.94
C SER A 104 27.66 32.96 -40.52
N ALA A 105 28.91 33.34 -40.25
CA ALA A 105 29.38 33.97 -39.04
C ALA A 105 29.15 35.48 -39.09
N THR A 106 28.87 36.11 -37.95
CA THR A 106 29.30 37.49 -37.71
C THR A 106 29.60 37.74 -36.23
N THR A 107 30.67 38.50 -36.06
CA THR A 107 31.49 38.85 -34.92
C THR A 107 30.92 39.91 -33.96
N SER A 108 31.38 39.81 -32.70
CA SER A 108 31.75 40.90 -31.76
C SER A 108 30.67 41.74 -31.07
N LYS A 109 30.59 41.64 -29.73
CA LYS A 109 31.17 42.67 -28.83
C LYS A 109 31.11 42.30 -27.33
N LYS A 110 32.25 42.61 -26.70
CA LYS A 110 32.60 42.68 -25.28
C LYS A 110 31.73 43.69 -24.50
N SER A 111 31.25 43.34 -23.31
CA SER A 111 31.47 44.14 -22.08
C SER A 111 30.94 43.44 -20.83
N ALA A 112 31.67 43.65 -19.74
CA ALA A 112 31.56 43.01 -18.44
C ALA A 112 30.36 43.50 -17.61
N THR A 113 29.91 42.65 -16.67
CA THR A 113 29.62 43.04 -15.28
C THR A 113 29.58 41.76 -14.44
N THR A 114 30.63 41.54 -13.67
CA THR A 114 30.75 40.45 -12.70
C THR A 114 30.09 40.89 -11.39
N THR A 115 28.79 40.69 -11.28
CA THR A 115 28.08 40.86 -10.01
C THR A 115 28.40 39.66 -9.12
N LEU A 116 29.10 39.92 -8.02
CA LEU A 116 29.32 39.00 -6.90
C LEU A 116 27.97 38.69 -6.23
N SER A 117 27.20 37.77 -6.82
CA SER A 117 26.09 37.13 -6.12
C SER A 117 26.66 36.00 -5.28
N THR A 118 26.74 36.25 -3.98
CA THR A 118 26.92 35.25 -2.93
C THR A 118 25.88 34.14 -3.13
N LYS A 119 26.29 33.07 -3.82
CA LYS A 119 25.55 31.81 -3.88
C LYS A 119 25.47 31.28 -2.45
N LYS A 120 24.39 31.64 -1.77
CA LYS A 120 23.86 30.87 -0.65
C LYS A 120 23.83 29.43 -1.12
N ALA A 121 24.70 28.61 -0.53
CA ALA A 121 24.65 27.17 -0.72
C ALA A 121 23.24 26.74 -0.35
N ALA A 122 22.41 26.51 -1.36
CA ALA A 122 21.23 25.70 -1.20
C ALA A 122 21.77 24.33 -0.81
N GLN A 123 21.73 24.05 0.49
CA GLN A 123 21.82 22.71 1.00
C GLN A 123 20.79 21.91 0.22
N THR A 124 21.29 21.23 -0.81
CA THR A 124 20.54 20.20 -1.49
C THR A 124 20.59 19.05 -0.50
N SER A 125 19.72 19.11 0.51
CA SER A 125 19.40 17.98 1.37
C SER A 125 18.67 16.97 0.49
N SER A 126 19.44 16.34 -0.39
CA SER A 126 19.10 15.16 -1.17
C SER A 126 19.11 13.93 -0.26
N SER A 127 18.48 14.05 0.91
CA SER A 127 17.92 12.92 1.62
C SER A 127 16.42 12.91 1.34
N SER A 128 16.07 12.68 0.07
CA SER A 128 14.74 12.21 -0.35
C SER A 128 14.49 10.76 0.09
N GLY A 129 15.17 10.31 1.15
CA GLY A 129 14.97 9.03 1.77
C GLY A 129 13.79 9.12 2.72
N GLY A 130 12.62 8.68 2.26
CA GLY A 130 11.50 8.45 3.18
C GLY A 130 11.95 7.60 4.37
N LYS A 131 11.47 7.91 5.57
CA LYS A 131 11.75 7.14 6.81
C LYS A 131 11.43 5.67 6.64
N TYR A 132 10.47 5.36 5.78
CA TYR A 132 10.07 4.01 5.44
C TYR A 132 10.45 3.69 4.00
N SER A 133 10.84 2.43 3.77
CA SER A 133 11.09 1.86 2.46
C SER A 133 10.40 0.50 2.38
N GLY A 134 9.93 0.14 1.19
CA GLY A 134 9.23 -1.11 0.93
C GLY A 134 8.79 -1.18 -0.52
N GLU A 135 7.80 -2.00 -0.79
CA GLU A 135 7.22 -2.16 -2.12
C GLU A 135 5.86 -1.44 -2.22
N GLY A 136 5.63 -0.79 -3.36
CA GLY A 136 4.35 -0.23 -3.75
C GLY A 136 3.65 -1.14 -4.73
N THR A 137 2.37 -1.45 -4.50
CA THR A 137 1.46 -2.12 -5.45
C THR A 137 0.22 -1.27 -5.68
N TYR A 138 -0.78 -1.80 -6.38
CA TYR A 138 -2.11 -1.21 -6.43
C TYR A 138 -3.22 -2.26 -6.27
N TYR A 139 -4.39 -1.79 -5.81
CA TYR A 139 -5.59 -2.61 -5.60
C TYR A 139 -6.85 -1.93 -6.14
N ASP A 140 -7.95 -2.69 -6.21
CA ASP A 140 -9.28 -2.15 -6.53
C ASP A 140 -9.91 -1.56 -5.26
N VAL A 141 -10.07 -0.24 -5.23
CA VAL A 141 -10.48 0.51 -4.04
C VAL A 141 -11.97 0.33 -3.78
N GLY A 142 -12.33 0.15 -2.51
CA GLY A 142 -13.72 0.03 -2.06
C GLY A 142 -13.90 0.47 -0.61
N LEU A 143 -14.68 -0.30 0.15
CA LEU A 143 -14.84 -0.10 1.59
C LEU A 143 -13.56 -0.52 2.31
N GLY A 144 -12.84 0.44 2.87
CA GLY A 144 -11.61 0.19 3.61
C GLY A 144 -11.84 -0.03 5.12
N SER A 145 -10.81 -0.51 5.80
CA SER A 145 -10.77 -0.72 7.25
C SER A 145 -11.00 0.55 8.06
N CYS A 146 -10.86 1.73 7.46
CA CYS A 146 -11.19 3.00 8.08
C CYS A 146 -12.70 3.30 8.09
N GLY A 147 -13.53 2.40 7.58
CA GLY A 147 -14.99 2.52 7.59
C GLY A 147 -15.56 3.50 6.57
N GLN A 148 -14.76 3.88 5.56
CA GLN A 148 -15.17 4.76 4.47
C GLN A 148 -15.05 4.01 3.14
N THR A 149 -15.96 4.30 2.22
CA THR A 149 -15.86 3.83 0.83
C THR A 149 -15.12 4.89 0.02
N ASN A 150 -14.09 4.45 -0.71
CA ASN A 150 -13.34 5.28 -1.66
C ASN A 150 -13.35 4.63 -3.04
N SER A 151 -12.76 5.29 -4.02
CA SER A 151 -12.75 4.86 -5.42
C SER A 151 -11.36 4.90 -6.06
N ASN A 152 -11.21 4.21 -7.19
CA ASN A 152 -9.95 4.08 -7.92
C ASN A 152 -9.37 5.41 -8.45
N SER A 153 -10.20 6.44 -8.58
CA SER A 153 -9.81 7.78 -9.04
C SER A 153 -9.29 8.68 -7.92
N GLU A 154 -9.48 8.30 -6.66
CA GLU A 154 -8.97 9.07 -5.52
C GLU A 154 -7.50 8.72 -5.23
N LEU A 155 -6.73 9.68 -4.72
CA LEU A 155 -5.37 9.46 -4.25
C LEU A 155 -5.37 8.90 -2.82
N VAL A 156 -5.65 7.59 -2.72
CA VAL A 156 -5.75 6.87 -1.46
C VAL A 156 -4.83 5.65 -1.45
N ALA A 157 -4.59 5.08 -0.27
CA ALA A 157 -3.80 3.88 -0.11
C ALA A 157 -4.23 3.03 1.09
N ALA A 158 -3.94 1.74 1.01
CA ALA A 158 -3.96 0.80 2.11
C ALA A 158 -2.55 0.71 2.73
N LEU A 159 -2.44 0.94 4.03
CA LEU A 159 -1.18 0.87 4.77
C LEU A 159 -0.96 -0.57 5.26
N ASN A 160 0.27 -1.07 5.19
CA ASN A 160 0.60 -2.40 5.73
C ASN A 160 0.20 -2.55 7.21
N ALA A 161 -0.14 -3.78 7.63
CA ALA A 161 -0.60 -4.05 8.99
C ALA A 161 0.40 -3.62 10.09
N PRO A 162 1.72 -3.84 9.97
CA PRO A 162 2.69 -3.41 10.99
C PRO A 162 2.69 -1.91 11.28
N GLN A 163 2.54 -1.05 10.28
CA GLN A 163 2.45 0.41 10.46
C GLN A 163 1.02 0.88 10.75
N MET A 164 0.01 0.14 10.30
CA MET A 164 -1.39 0.47 10.56
C MET A 164 -1.76 0.22 12.04
N GLN A 165 -1.27 -0.87 12.64
CA GLN A 165 -1.48 -1.20 14.06
C GLN A 165 -2.96 -1.12 14.49
N ASN A 166 -3.84 -1.83 13.78
CA ASN A 166 -5.26 -1.83 14.10
C ASN A 166 -5.52 -2.28 15.55
N GLY A 167 -6.33 -1.49 16.26
CA GLY A 167 -6.92 -1.86 17.54
C GLY A 167 -8.21 -2.67 17.36
N ALA A 168 -8.99 -2.78 18.44
CA ALA A 168 -10.24 -3.55 18.44
C ALA A 168 -11.28 -3.04 17.42
N ASN A 169 -11.29 -1.73 17.13
CA ASN A 169 -12.12 -1.14 16.09
C ASN A 169 -11.24 -0.42 15.05
N PRO A 170 -11.02 -1.00 13.86
CA PRO A 170 -10.16 -0.41 12.84
C PRO A 170 -10.72 0.90 12.26
N ASN A 171 -12.05 1.11 12.31
CA ASN A 171 -12.67 2.34 11.82
C ASN A 171 -12.27 3.58 12.65
N LYS A 172 -11.76 3.37 13.87
CA LYS A 172 -11.28 4.43 14.76
C LYS A 172 -9.75 4.48 14.86
N ASN A 173 -9.05 3.82 13.94
CA ASN A 173 -7.59 3.80 13.95
C ASN A 173 -7.04 5.23 13.74
N PRO A 174 -6.09 5.72 14.57
CA PRO A 174 -5.52 7.05 14.43
C PRO A 174 -4.73 7.28 13.13
N GLN A 175 -4.38 6.22 12.39
CA GLN A 175 -3.75 6.35 11.07
C GLN A 175 -4.77 6.63 9.95
N CYS A 176 -6.05 6.34 10.16
CA CYS A 176 -7.09 6.63 9.19
C CYS A 176 -7.18 8.13 8.89
N GLY A 177 -7.22 8.47 7.60
CA GLY A 177 -7.31 9.86 7.13
C GLY A 177 -5.97 10.63 7.15
N LYS A 178 -4.91 10.10 7.76
CA LYS A 178 -3.57 10.67 7.64
C LYS A 178 -3.04 10.54 6.22
N LYS A 179 -2.06 11.36 5.87
CA LYS A 179 -1.43 11.36 4.56
C LYS A 179 0.00 10.87 4.63
N ILE A 180 0.44 10.20 3.56
CA ILE A 180 1.84 9.86 3.33
C ILE A 180 2.28 10.37 1.96
N LYS A 181 3.54 10.78 1.86
CA LYS A 181 4.17 11.09 0.58
C LYS A 181 4.97 9.87 0.13
N VAL A 182 4.51 9.21 -0.93
CA VAL A 182 5.14 8.04 -1.52
C VAL A 182 6.00 8.47 -2.70
N THR A 183 7.23 7.98 -2.77
CA THR A 183 8.22 8.33 -3.80
C THR A 183 8.76 7.06 -4.43
N ASN A 184 8.76 7.00 -5.76
CA ASN A 184 9.45 5.96 -6.50
C ASN A 184 10.93 6.39 -6.67
N PRO A 185 11.89 5.72 -6.02
CA PRO A 185 13.30 6.09 -6.11
C PRO A 185 13.90 5.84 -7.50
N ALA A 186 13.28 5.01 -8.34
CA ALA A 186 13.81 4.71 -9.68
C ALA A 186 13.62 5.86 -10.68
N ASN A 187 12.58 6.68 -10.50
CA ASN A 187 12.28 7.81 -11.40
C ASN A 187 12.12 9.16 -10.69
N GLY A 188 12.18 9.19 -9.35
CA GLY A 188 12.08 10.40 -8.54
C GLY A 188 10.67 10.99 -8.42
N LYS A 189 9.64 10.36 -9.00
CA LYS A 189 8.26 10.84 -8.91
C LYS A 189 7.67 10.54 -7.53
N SER A 190 6.81 11.45 -7.05
CA SER A 190 6.11 11.30 -5.79
C SER A 190 4.61 11.57 -5.92
N VAL A 191 3.83 10.97 -5.03
CA VAL A 191 2.40 11.22 -4.85
C VAL A 191 2.08 11.27 -3.36
N THR A 192 1.21 12.19 -2.95
CA THR A 192 0.67 12.22 -1.58
C THR A 192 -0.69 11.57 -1.57
N VAL A 193 -0.86 10.55 -0.72
CA VAL A 193 -2.08 9.74 -0.63
C VAL A 193 -2.65 9.78 0.79
N LYS A 194 -3.98 9.66 0.90
CA LYS A 194 -4.68 9.50 2.17
C LYS A 194 -4.78 8.02 2.53
N ILE A 195 -4.45 7.65 3.76
CA ILE A 195 -4.62 6.29 4.27
C ILE A 195 -6.09 6.05 4.56
N VAL A 196 -6.69 5.05 3.91
CA VAL A 196 -8.12 4.71 4.03
C VAL A 196 -8.37 3.24 4.33
N ASP A 197 -7.33 2.42 4.27
CA ASP A 197 -7.45 0.99 4.43
C ASP A 197 -6.19 0.38 5.04
N THR A 198 -6.29 -0.87 5.46
CA THR A 198 -5.18 -1.73 5.85
C THR A 198 -4.91 -2.71 4.72
N CYS A 199 -3.65 -2.98 4.42
CA CYS A 199 -3.25 -4.14 3.64
C CYS A 199 -2.71 -5.22 4.61
N PRO A 200 -3.53 -6.22 5.03
CA PRO A 200 -3.07 -7.28 5.92
C PRO A 200 -1.89 -8.11 5.41
N PRO A 201 -1.80 -8.47 4.11
CA PRO A 201 -0.69 -9.30 3.62
C PRO A 201 0.59 -8.51 3.35
N CYS A 202 0.54 -7.18 3.37
CA CYS A 202 1.68 -6.32 3.06
C CYS A 202 2.75 -6.38 4.16
N SER A 203 4.03 -6.41 3.74
CA SER A 203 5.16 -6.40 4.68
C SER A 203 5.34 -5.01 5.29
N SER A 204 6.10 -4.94 6.40
CA SER A 204 6.47 -3.65 6.99
C SER A 204 7.16 -2.77 5.94
N GLY A 205 6.58 -1.59 5.70
CA GLY A 205 7.10 -0.61 4.74
C GLY A 205 6.35 -0.59 3.41
N ASP A 206 5.60 -1.65 3.09
CA ASP A 206 4.82 -1.74 1.87
C ASP A 206 3.58 -0.83 1.92
N VAL A 207 3.13 -0.39 0.75
CA VAL A 207 1.92 0.43 0.58
C VAL A 207 1.16 -0.04 -0.65
N ASP A 208 -0.14 -0.32 -0.49
CA ASP A 208 -1.01 -0.68 -1.62
C ASP A 208 -1.78 0.56 -2.08
N LEU A 209 -1.45 1.11 -3.24
CA LEU A 209 -1.95 2.38 -3.73
C LEU A 209 -3.27 2.22 -4.48
N SER A 210 -4.07 3.27 -4.57
CA SER A 210 -5.12 3.30 -5.60
C SER A 210 -4.51 3.30 -7.01
N PRO A 211 -5.24 2.86 -8.04
CA PRO A 211 -4.76 2.91 -9.43
C PRO A 211 -4.35 4.33 -9.86
N SER A 212 -5.13 5.35 -9.48
CA SER A 212 -4.76 6.74 -9.75
C SER A 212 -3.45 7.15 -9.06
N ALA A 213 -3.21 6.72 -7.82
CA ALA A 213 -1.98 7.06 -7.11
C ALA A 213 -0.76 6.31 -7.67
N PHE A 214 -0.89 5.02 -8.00
CA PHE A 214 0.20 4.24 -8.59
C PHE A 214 0.62 4.80 -9.95
N SER A 215 -0.36 5.12 -10.81
CA SER A 215 -0.13 5.68 -12.15
C SER A 215 0.63 7.03 -12.13
N ALA A 216 0.54 7.78 -11.02
CA ALA A 216 1.26 9.03 -10.84
C ALA A 216 2.78 8.83 -10.67
N ILE A 217 3.21 7.66 -10.20
CA ILE A 217 4.62 7.37 -9.87
C ILE A 217 5.22 6.20 -10.66
N ALA A 218 4.42 5.41 -11.39
CA ALA A 218 4.88 4.29 -12.19
C ALA A 218 3.90 3.91 -13.32
N ASP A 219 4.40 3.18 -14.31
CA ASP A 219 3.55 2.53 -15.30
C ASP A 219 2.82 1.35 -14.65
N MET A 220 1.50 1.25 -14.86
CA MET A 220 0.63 0.22 -14.27
C MET A 220 1.06 -1.21 -14.61
N SER A 221 1.73 -1.42 -15.75
CA SER A 221 2.23 -2.73 -16.18
C SER A 221 3.34 -3.28 -15.30
N LEU A 222 4.00 -2.44 -14.51
CA LEU A 222 5.02 -2.90 -13.55
C LEU A 222 4.40 -3.70 -12.41
N GLY A 223 3.16 -3.39 -11.99
CA GLY A 223 2.42 -4.09 -10.94
C GLY A 223 2.95 -3.88 -9.51
N ARG A 224 4.28 -3.82 -9.36
CA ARG A 224 5.00 -3.65 -8.11
C ARG A 224 6.27 -2.84 -8.37
N ILE A 225 6.57 -1.89 -7.50
CA ILE A 225 7.78 -1.06 -7.58
C ILE A 225 8.41 -0.86 -6.19
N PRO A 226 9.72 -0.61 -6.10
CA PRO A 226 10.29 -0.10 -4.86
C PRO A 226 9.74 1.29 -4.57
N ILE A 227 9.49 1.60 -3.30
CA ILE A 227 9.05 2.91 -2.83
C ILE A 227 9.80 3.35 -1.57
N LYS A 228 9.85 4.66 -1.37
CA LYS A 228 10.14 5.29 -0.08
C LYS A 228 8.99 6.21 0.31
N TRP A 229 8.69 6.31 1.60
CA TRP A 229 7.63 7.20 2.04
C TRP A 229 7.83 7.75 3.46
N ASP A 230 7.13 8.86 3.71
CA ASP A 230 7.01 9.55 4.99
C ASP A 230 5.57 9.95 5.25
N TRP A 231 5.23 10.15 6.52
CA TRP A 231 4.03 10.91 6.90
C TRP A 231 4.14 12.36 6.38
N ALA A 232 3.05 12.86 5.80
CA ALA A 232 2.96 14.18 5.16
C ALA A 232 2.14 15.17 5.98
#